data_AF-A0AAV4LL03-F1
#
_entry.id   AF-A0AAV4LL03-F1
#
_cell.length_a   1.000
_cell.length_b   1.000
_cell.length_c   1.000
_cell.angle_alpha   90.00
_cell.angle_beta   90.00
_cell.angle_gamma   90.00
#
_symmetry.space_group_name_H-M   'P 1'
#
loop_
_entity.id
_entity.type
_entity.pdbx_description
1 polymer ?
#
loop_
_entity_poly.entity_id
_entity_poly.type
_entity_poly.pdbx_seq_one_letter_code
_entity_poly.pdbx_strand_id
1 'polypeptide(L)'
;MRSAAPPSAEATVDPSSLLCFDVPEVEPAVARAVLKENIQNCDRVARALFRVSGGNLKLLARLVRSYRELEASLDLPAVHQILAGSVSPVDDEYFPLKGTLEEQAQYLQEERCKMFVRNVHNTALECEVGQFENLMNRFLSLPSMESIRHRLKNRVHFWVAVSETVRYLLGKPLLQLRPDAAIENKVVLSLLACGLLHLNAQSRTLEFKDSLTRFLLEAFIDKEYGGCASSVELYSSQSRCLGWSNWSTRPTTC
;
A
#
# COMPACT_ATOMS: atom_id res chain seq x y z
N MET A 1 25.06 1.82 -57.77
CA MET A 1 24.71 1.07 -56.55
C MET A 1 24.39 2.07 -55.44
N ARG A 2 23.11 2.33 -55.16
CA ARG A 2 22.70 3.12 -53.99
C ARG A 2 22.13 2.13 -52.97
N SER A 3 22.80 2.07 -51.82
CA SER A 3 22.43 1.28 -50.65
C SER A 3 21.05 1.73 -50.15
N ALA A 4 20.11 0.80 -50.08
CA ALA A 4 18.84 0.99 -49.39
C ALA A 4 19.07 0.73 -47.89
N ALA A 5 18.82 1.74 -47.07
CA ALA A 5 18.76 1.59 -45.62
C ALA A 5 17.56 0.68 -45.24
N PRO A 6 17.68 -0.14 -44.18
CA PRO A 6 16.59 -0.99 -43.75
C PRO A 6 15.46 -0.15 -43.12
N PRO A 7 14.18 -0.53 -43.32
CA PRO A 7 13.07 0.16 -42.67
C PRO A 7 13.13 -0.04 -41.16
N SER A 8 13.17 1.06 -40.40
CA SER A 8 13.05 1.06 -38.95
C SER A 8 11.65 0.57 -38.55
N ALA A 9 11.59 -0.54 -37.83
CA ALA A 9 10.36 -1.09 -37.27
C ALA A 9 9.92 -0.31 -36.01
N GLU A 10 9.78 1.01 -36.12
CA GLU A 10 9.02 1.78 -35.13
C GLU A 10 7.57 1.72 -35.55
N ALA A 11 6.81 0.79 -34.94
CA ALA A 11 5.37 0.75 -35.08
C ALA A 11 4.81 2.08 -34.57
N THR A 12 4.50 3.00 -35.49
CA THR A 12 3.71 4.20 -35.23
C THR A 12 2.31 3.75 -34.85
N VAL A 13 2.08 3.53 -33.56
CA VAL A 13 0.74 3.25 -33.01
C VAL A 13 -0.07 4.52 -33.22
N ASP A 14 -1.07 4.46 -34.08
CA ASP A 14 -1.99 5.57 -34.32
C ASP A 14 -2.78 5.83 -33.02
N PRO A 15 -2.60 6.98 -32.35
CA PRO A 15 -3.29 7.27 -31.10
C PRO A 15 -4.82 7.37 -31.28
N SER A 16 -5.32 7.57 -32.50
CA SER A 16 -6.76 7.53 -32.80
C SER A 16 -7.36 6.11 -32.83
N SER A 17 -6.50 5.08 -32.88
CA SER A 17 -6.87 3.67 -32.81
C SER A 17 -6.87 3.10 -31.38
N LEU A 18 -6.44 3.88 -30.38
CA LEU A 18 -6.41 3.48 -28.99
C LEU A 18 -7.79 3.70 -28.34
N LEU A 19 -8.49 2.61 -28.07
CA LEU A 19 -9.71 2.63 -27.24
C LEU A 19 -9.31 2.54 -25.77
N CYS A 20 -9.51 3.64 -25.03
CA CYS A 20 -9.36 3.64 -23.58
C CYS A 20 -10.59 3.00 -22.95
N PHE A 21 -10.42 1.81 -22.35
CA PHE A 21 -11.44 1.18 -21.54
C PHE A 21 -11.12 1.42 -20.06
N ASP A 22 -11.86 2.33 -19.45
CA ASP A 22 -11.84 2.48 -18.00
C ASP A 22 -12.61 1.30 -17.39
N VAL A 23 -11.88 0.36 -16.78
CA VAL A 23 -12.48 -0.74 -16.02
C VAL A 23 -12.72 -0.23 -14.60
N PRO A 24 -13.98 -0.02 -14.18
CA PRO A 24 -14.26 0.53 -12.86
C PRO A 24 -13.87 -0.45 -11.75
N GLU A 25 -13.43 0.08 -10.62
CA GLU A 25 -13.28 -0.70 -9.39
C GLU A 25 -14.63 -1.29 -8.97
N VAL A 26 -14.61 -2.49 -8.39
CA VAL A 26 -15.84 -3.18 -7.99
C VAL A 26 -16.53 -2.46 -6.86
N GLU A 27 -17.86 -2.38 -6.93
CA GLU A 27 -18.68 -1.73 -5.92
C GLU A 27 -18.36 -2.29 -4.51
N PRO A 28 -18.23 -1.44 -3.49
CA PRO A 28 -17.89 -1.86 -2.13
C PRO A 28 -18.81 -2.96 -1.57
N ALA A 29 -20.09 -2.97 -1.94
CA ALA A 29 -21.03 -4.00 -1.51
C ALA A 29 -20.67 -5.38 -2.06
N VAL A 30 -20.38 -5.46 -3.36
CA VAL A 30 -20.01 -6.70 -4.06
C VAL A 30 -18.64 -7.20 -3.58
N ALA A 31 -17.65 -6.32 -3.50
CA ALA A 31 -16.32 -6.68 -3.01
C ALA A 31 -16.35 -7.21 -1.56
N ARG A 32 -17.19 -6.61 -0.70
CA ARG A 32 -17.38 -7.10 0.68
C ARG A 32 -18.14 -8.40 0.72
N ALA A 33 -19.13 -8.62 -0.14
CA ALA A 33 -19.85 -9.89 -0.22
C ALA A 33 -18.88 -11.02 -0.58
N VAL A 34 -18.03 -10.82 -1.60
CA VAL A 34 -16.99 -11.79 -1.98
C VAL A 34 -16.04 -12.08 -0.82
N LEU A 35 -15.60 -11.07 -0.08
CA LEU A 35 -14.74 -11.29 1.09
C LEU A 35 -15.47 -12.03 2.22
N LYS A 36 -16.73 -11.69 2.50
CA LYS A 36 -17.54 -12.34 3.55
C LYS A 36 -17.86 -13.80 3.24
N GLU A 37 -18.11 -14.12 1.98
CA GLU A 37 -18.36 -15.51 1.54
C GLU A 37 -17.12 -16.39 1.70
N ASN A 38 -15.92 -15.80 1.64
CA ASN A 38 -14.67 -16.53 1.62
C ASN A 38 -13.84 -16.44 2.91
N ILE A 39 -14.10 -15.44 3.75
CA ILE A 39 -13.41 -15.18 5.01
C ILE A 39 -14.49 -15.04 6.07
N GLN A 40 -14.74 -16.12 6.81
CA GLN A 40 -15.82 -16.16 7.80
C GLN A 40 -15.55 -15.19 8.96
N ASN A 41 -16.64 -14.53 9.41
CA ASN A 41 -16.79 -13.90 10.71
C ASN A 41 -15.88 -12.73 11.11
N CYS A 42 -15.43 -11.88 10.18
CA CYS A 42 -14.97 -10.57 10.62
C CYS A 42 -15.25 -9.43 9.64
N ASP A 43 -16.38 -8.76 9.84
CA ASP A 43 -16.75 -7.52 9.12
C ASP A 43 -15.66 -6.43 9.22
N ARG A 44 -14.86 -6.45 10.28
CA ARG A 44 -13.69 -5.56 10.42
C ARG A 44 -12.57 -5.95 9.47
N VAL A 45 -12.26 -7.25 9.35
CA VAL A 45 -11.24 -7.78 8.43
C VAL A 45 -11.66 -7.57 6.98
N ALA A 46 -12.90 -7.91 6.61
CA ALA A 46 -13.40 -7.66 5.26
C ALA A 46 -13.33 -6.17 4.87
N ARG A 47 -13.65 -5.27 5.81
CA ARG A 47 -13.47 -3.81 5.61
C ARG A 47 -12.01 -3.41 5.46
N ALA A 48 -11.10 -3.98 6.26
CA ALA A 48 -9.67 -3.69 6.17
C ALA A 48 -9.07 -4.19 4.85
N LEU A 49 -9.35 -5.43 4.46
CA LEU A 49 -8.91 -6.02 3.19
C LEU A 49 -9.49 -5.28 1.97
N PHE A 50 -10.74 -4.82 2.07
CA PHE A 50 -11.34 -3.97 1.05
C PHE A 50 -10.61 -2.62 0.93
N ARG A 51 -10.28 -1.97 2.04
CA ARG A 51 -9.52 -0.69 2.01
C ARG A 51 -8.17 -0.84 1.32
N VAL A 52 -7.49 -1.96 1.55
CA VAL A 52 -6.17 -2.24 0.95
C VAL A 52 -6.29 -2.58 -0.54
N SER A 53 -7.30 -3.35 -0.92
CA SER A 53 -7.49 -3.78 -2.32
C SER A 53 -8.18 -2.74 -3.20
N GLY A 54 -8.97 -1.81 -2.64
CA GLY A 54 -9.73 -0.82 -3.42
C GLY A 54 -10.74 -1.40 -4.37
N GLY A 55 -11.22 -2.63 -4.16
CA GLY A 55 -12.08 -3.27 -5.16
C GLY A 55 -11.34 -3.76 -6.41
N ASN A 56 -10.00 -3.79 -6.41
CA ASN A 56 -9.23 -4.48 -7.44
C ASN A 56 -9.45 -6.00 -7.33
N LEU A 57 -10.17 -6.57 -8.30
CA LEU A 57 -10.52 -7.99 -8.34
C LEU A 57 -9.32 -8.93 -8.29
N LYS A 58 -8.22 -8.56 -8.94
CA LYS A 58 -7.00 -9.39 -8.94
C LYS A 58 -6.40 -9.47 -7.54
N LEU A 59 -6.37 -8.34 -6.82
CA LEU A 59 -5.90 -8.29 -5.43
C LEU A 59 -6.87 -9.03 -4.50
N LEU A 60 -8.18 -8.83 -4.65
CA LEU A 60 -9.20 -9.54 -3.87
C LEU A 60 -9.08 -11.06 -4.03
N ALA A 61 -8.98 -11.55 -5.28
CA ALA A 61 -8.82 -12.96 -5.57
C ALA A 61 -7.53 -13.53 -4.96
N ARG A 62 -6.45 -12.76 -4.95
CA ARG A 62 -5.19 -13.17 -4.31
C ARG A 62 -5.32 -13.21 -2.78
N LEU A 63 -5.92 -12.19 -2.16
CA LEU A 63 -6.17 -12.16 -0.72
C LEU A 63 -7.01 -13.35 -0.27
N VAL A 64 -8.07 -13.68 -1.00
CA VAL A 64 -8.92 -14.85 -0.74
C VAL A 64 -8.13 -16.15 -0.87
N ARG A 65 -7.31 -16.27 -1.92
CA ARG A 65 -6.47 -17.47 -2.12
C ARG A 65 -5.48 -17.64 -0.96
N SER A 66 -4.73 -16.60 -0.61
CA SER A 66 -3.74 -16.64 0.47
C SER A 66 -4.40 -16.93 1.83
N TYR A 67 -5.63 -16.44 2.05
CA TYR A 67 -6.39 -16.78 3.26
C TYR A 67 -6.76 -18.27 3.29
N ARG A 68 -7.23 -18.85 2.19
CA ARG A 68 -7.54 -20.29 2.09
C ARG A 68 -6.30 -21.16 2.27
N GLU A 69 -5.16 -20.74 1.73
CA GLU A 69 -3.88 -21.41 1.94
C GLU A 69 -3.47 -21.38 3.42
N LEU A 70 -3.65 -20.24 4.10
CA LEU A 70 -3.43 -20.14 5.54
C LEU A 70 -4.35 -21.09 6.30
N GLU A 71 -5.65 -21.07 6.01
CA GLU A 71 -6.63 -21.95 6.65
C GLU A 71 -6.32 -23.44 6.47
N ALA A 72 -5.80 -23.83 5.30
CA ALA A 72 -5.35 -25.19 5.05
C ALA A 72 -4.07 -25.56 5.82
N SER A 73 -3.18 -24.58 6.05
CA SER A 73 -1.92 -24.78 6.78
C SER A 73 -2.04 -24.68 8.29
N LEU A 74 -3.06 -23.98 8.80
CA LEU A 74 -3.19 -23.60 10.20
C LEU A 74 -4.60 -23.94 10.71
N ASP A 75 -4.67 -25.10 11.35
CA ASP A 75 -5.87 -25.59 12.02
C ASP A 75 -6.11 -24.85 13.35
N LEU A 76 -7.35 -24.89 13.84
CA LEU A 76 -7.72 -24.20 15.08
C LEU A 76 -6.92 -24.69 16.32
N PRO A 77 -6.61 -26.00 16.46
CA PRO A 77 -5.72 -26.47 17.50
C PRO A 77 -4.32 -25.84 17.46
N ALA A 78 -3.69 -25.69 16.28
CA ALA A 78 -2.40 -25.01 16.16
C ALA A 78 -2.52 -23.52 16.52
N VAL A 79 -3.62 -22.84 16.13
CA VAL A 79 -3.87 -21.45 16.56
C VAL A 79 -3.90 -21.36 18.08
N HIS A 80 -4.60 -22.27 18.74
CA HIS A 80 -4.67 -22.31 20.20
C HIS A 80 -3.29 -22.54 20.85
N GLN A 81 -2.48 -23.44 20.30
CA GLN A 81 -1.11 -23.68 20.77
C GLN A 81 -0.20 -22.46 20.60
N ILE A 82 -0.32 -21.74 19.47
CA ILE A 82 0.46 -20.52 19.21
C ILE A 82 0.09 -19.43 20.23
N LEU A 83 -1.20 -19.27 20.53
CA LEU A 83 -1.66 -18.31 21.53
C LEU A 83 -1.15 -18.69 22.93
N ALA A 84 -1.29 -19.96 23.32
CA ALA A 84 -0.87 -20.49 24.62
C ALA A 84 0.65 -20.46 24.85
N GLY A 85 1.46 -20.49 23.78
CA GLY A 85 2.92 -20.44 23.84
C GLY A 85 3.52 -19.03 23.76
N SER A 86 2.70 -17.98 23.57
CA SER A 86 3.18 -16.62 23.39
C SER A 86 3.37 -15.89 24.73
N VAL A 87 4.54 -15.27 24.95
CA VAL A 87 4.84 -14.42 26.14
C VAL A 87 4.17 -13.04 26.05
N SER A 88 3.17 -12.90 25.18
CA SER A 88 2.51 -11.62 24.95
C SER A 88 1.49 -11.39 26.06
N PRO A 89 1.43 -10.20 26.69
CA PRO A 89 0.36 -9.82 27.61
C PRO A 89 -0.92 -9.53 26.83
N VAL A 90 -1.29 -10.41 25.91
CA VAL A 90 -2.65 -10.46 25.35
C VAL A 90 -3.38 -11.37 26.31
N ASP A 91 -3.94 -10.74 27.35
CA ASP A 91 -4.75 -11.32 28.41
C ASP A 91 -5.28 -12.72 28.09
N ASP A 92 -4.75 -13.72 28.79
CA ASP A 92 -5.35 -15.05 28.93
C ASP A 92 -6.80 -14.98 29.47
N GLU A 93 -7.27 -13.78 29.87
CA GLU A 93 -8.62 -13.50 30.35
C GLU A 93 -9.72 -13.55 29.25
N TYR A 94 -9.37 -13.56 27.96
CA TYR A 94 -10.37 -13.47 26.88
C TYR A 94 -10.67 -14.77 26.14
N PHE A 95 -9.86 -15.83 26.30
CA PHE A 95 -10.26 -17.13 25.75
C PHE A 95 -11.48 -17.64 26.54
N PRO A 96 -12.61 -17.96 25.88
CA PRO A 96 -13.83 -18.34 26.59
C PRO A 96 -13.74 -19.78 27.12
N LEU A 97 -12.91 -20.00 28.15
CA LEU A 97 -12.69 -21.29 28.82
C LEU A 97 -14.01 -21.88 29.37
N LYS A 98 -14.93 -21.00 29.78
CA LYS A 98 -16.27 -21.36 30.29
C LYS A 98 -17.35 -21.31 29.21
N GLY A 99 -17.01 -20.88 28.00
CA GLY A 99 -17.94 -20.80 26.88
C GLY A 99 -18.24 -22.16 26.25
N THR A 100 -19.18 -22.17 25.33
CA THR A 100 -19.50 -23.37 24.54
C THR A 100 -18.36 -23.71 23.58
N LEU A 101 -18.33 -24.95 23.08
CA LEU A 101 -17.36 -25.36 22.05
C LEU A 101 -17.47 -24.50 20.78
N GLU A 102 -18.67 -24.01 20.46
CA GLU A 102 -18.91 -23.12 19.33
C GLU A 102 -18.28 -21.74 19.56
N GLU A 103 -18.42 -21.17 20.77
CA GLU A 103 -17.81 -19.88 21.13
C GLU A 103 -16.28 -19.95 21.11
N GLN A 104 -15.70 -21.07 21.58
CA GLN A 104 -14.26 -21.30 21.51
C GLN A 104 -13.77 -21.43 20.06
N ALA A 105 -14.50 -22.18 19.22
CA ALA A 105 -14.17 -22.31 17.81
C ALA A 105 -14.25 -20.97 17.08
N GLN A 106 -15.29 -20.17 17.35
CA GLN A 106 -15.44 -18.83 16.78
C GLN A 106 -14.30 -17.89 17.19
N TYR A 107 -13.90 -17.89 18.47
CA TYR A 107 -12.77 -17.10 18.94
C TYR A 107 -11.47 -17.47 18.19
N LEU A 108 -11.18 -18.75 18.05
CA LEU A 108 -9.98 -19.22 17.34
C LEU A 108 -10.01 -18.86 15.85
N GLN A 109 -11.18 -18.91 15.21
CA GLN A 109 -11.35 -18.45 13.83
C GLN A 109 -11.06 -16.95 13.70
N GLU A 110 -11.54 -16.13 14.65
CA GLU A 110 -11.27 -14.69 14.67
C GLU A 110 -9.78 -14.39 14.87
N GLU A 111 -9.10 -15.08 15.78
CA GLU A 111 -7.65 -14.93 15.99
C GLU A 111 -6.85 -15.33 14.75
N ARG A 112 -7.21 -16.44 14.10
CA ARG A 112 -6.61 -16.83 12.81
C ARG A 112 -6.77 -15.74 11.75
N CYS A 113 -7.95 -15.11 11.68
CA CYS A 113 -8.16 -13.97 10.77
C CYS A 113 -7.29 -12.77 11.13
N LYS A 114 -7.13 -12.45 12.42
CA LYS A 114 -6.24 -11.37 12.87
C LYS A 114 -4.78 -11.67 12.52
N MET A 115 -4.34 -12.91 12.69
CA MET A 115 -3.00 -13.36 12.29
C MET A 115 -2.77 -13.18 10.78
N PHE A 116 -3.75 -13.55 9.96
CA PHE A 116 -3.69 -13.31 8.51
C PHE A 116 -3.52 -11.83 8.19
N VAL A 117 -4.37 -10.96 8.75
CA VAL A 117 -4.31 -9.52 8.49
C VAL A 117 -2.98 -8.92 8.91
N ARG A 118 -2.41 -9.35 10.05
CA ARG A 118 -1.08 -8.89 10.49
C ARG A 118 0.03 -9.26 9.50
N ASN A 119 -0.09 -10.41 8.84
CA ASN A 119 0.92 -10.93 7.92
C ASN A 119 0.59 -10.75 6.43
N VAL A 120 -0.53 -10.08 6.10
CA VAL A 120 -1.04 -9.98 4.72
C VAL A 120 -0.02 -9.38 3.75
N HIS A 121 0.81 -8.47 4.24
CA HIS A 121 1.87 -7.83 3.46
C HIS A 121 2.94 -8.83 3.00
N ASN A 122 3.30 -9.79 3.84
CA ASN A 122 4.28 -10.83 3.50
C ASN A 122 3.66 -12.02 2.77
N THR A 123 2.42 -12.38 3.11
CA THR A 123 1.81 -13.61 2.58
C THR A 123 1.07 -13.41 1.26
N ALA A 124 0.45 -12.24 1.06
CA ALA A 124 -0.43 -12.01 -0.07
C ALA A 124 0.00 -10.83 -0.96
N LEU A 125 0.72 -9.85 -0.42
CA LEU A 125 1.04 -8.60 -1.10
C LEU A 125 2.55 -8.35 -1.29
N GLU A 126 3.40 -9.34 -1.05
CA GLU A 126 4.86 -9.17 -1.09
C GLU A 126 5.33 -8.61 -2.44
N CYS A 127 4.79 -9.16 -3.54
CA CYS A 127 5.12 -8.72 -4.89
C CYS A 127 4.69 -7.27 -5.15
N GLU A 128 3.47 -6.90 -4.75
CA GLU A 128 2.94 -5.55 -4.90
C GLU A 128 3.70 -4.53 -4.05
N VAL A 129 4.06 -4.88 -2.82
CA VAL A 129 4.87 -4.04 -1.93
C VAL A 129 6.26 -3.84 -2.54
N GLY A 130 6.90 -4.90 -3.03
CA GLY A 130 8.20 -4.78 -3.69
C GLY A 130 8.14 -3.94 -4.98
N GLN A 131 7.06 -4.05 -5.76
CA GLN A 131 6.83 -3.18 -6.92
C GLN A 131 6.69 -1.72 -6.49
N PHE A 132 5.92 -1.45 -5.44
CA PHE A 132 5.78 -0.10 -4.89
C PHE A 132 7.10 0.48 -4.40
N GLU A 133 7.91 -0.30 -3.67
CA GLU A 133 9.24 0.13 -3.21
C GLU A 133 10.15 0.51 -4.38
N ASN A 134 10.12 -0.28 -5.46
CA ASN A 134 10.86 0.03 -6.69
C ASN A 134 10.37 1.34 -7.36
N LEU A 135 9.06 1.58 -7.38
CA LEU A 135 8.49 2.83 -7.87
C LEU A 135 8.91 4.03 -7.01
N MET A 136 8.93 3.88 -5.68
CA MET A 136 9.38 4.92 -4.76
C MET A 136 10.87 5.21 -4.91
N ASN A 137 11.71 4.18 -5.06
CA ASN A 137 13.14 4.35 -5.33
C ASN A 137 13.38 5.11 -6.63
N ARG A 138 12.65 4.75 -7.69
CA ARG A 138 12.71 5.47 -8.97
C ARG A 138 12.22 6.91 -8.82
N PHE A 139 11.13 7.14 -8.09
CA PHE A 139 10.61 8.48 -7.83
C PHE A 139 11.65 9.36 -7.15
N LEU A 140 12.29 8.86 -6.09
CA LEU A 140 13.29 9.62 -5.32
C LEU A 140 14.63 9.82 -6.05
N SER A 141 14.90 9.04 -7.11
CA SER A 141 16.10 9.15 -7.95
C SER A 141 15.88 9.95 -9.24
N LEU A 142 14.66 10.45 -9.49
CA LEU A 142 14.43 11.30 -10.66
C LEU A 142 15.25 12.60 -10.57
N PRO A 143 15.79 13.11 -11.69
CA PRO A 143 16.58 14.36 -11.71
C PRO A 143 15.84 15.58 -11.14
N SER A 144 14.51 15.62 -11.31
CA SER A 144 13.63 16.62 -10.71
C SER A 144 13.67 16.59 -9.18
N MET A 145 13.71 15.41 -8.58
CA MET A 145 13.79 15.22 -7.13
C MET A 145 15.19 15.50 -6.60
N GLU A 146 16.23 15.10 -7.33
CA GLU A 146 17.62 15.48 -7.01
C GLU A 146 17.81 16.99 -7.04
N SER A 147 17.23 17.68 -8.03
CA SER A 147 17.23 19.14 -8.11
C SER A 147 16.58 19.79 -6.89
N ILE A 148 15.46 19.25 -6.39
CA ILE A 148 14.83 19.73 -5.14
C ILE A 148 15.76 19.50 -3.95
N ARG A 149 16.38 18.32 -3.86
CA ARG A 149 17.32 17.94 -2.79
C ARG A 149 18.52 18.90 -2.74
N HIS A 150 19.12 19.19 -3.89
CA HIS A 150 20.22 20.15 -4.00
C HIS A 150 19.80 21.58 -3.68
N ARG A 151 18.60 22.00 -4.10
CA ARG A 151 18.07 23.35 -3.81
C ARG A 151 17.86 23.56 -2.31
N LEU A 152 17.30 22.57 -1.62
CA LEU A 152 16.93 22.69 -0.21
C LEU A 152 18.11 22.49 0.74
N LYS A 153 19.19 21.80 0.32
CA LYS A 153 20.45 21.55 1.05
C LYS A 153 20.31 20.91 2.45
N ASN A 154 19.08 20.64 2.88
CA ASN A 154 18.72 20.03 4.15
C ASN A 154 17.76 18.86 3.88
N ARG A 155 18.14 17.68 4.34
CA ARG A 155 17.38 16.44 4.18
C ARG A 155 15.98 16.53 4.81
N VAL A 156 15.85 17.21 5.96
CA VAL A 156 14.56 17.40 6.64
C VAL A 156 13.65 18.29 5.79
N HIS A 157 14.15 19.42 5.28
CA HIS A 157 13.33 20.29 4.40
C HIS A 157 12.93 19.60 3.10
N PHE A 158 13.80 18.76 2.53
CA PHE A 158 13.45 17.92 1.38
C PHE A 158 12.27 17.01 1.71
N TRP A 159 12.35 16.24 2.81
CA TRP A 159 11.28 15.33 3.19
C TRP A 159 9.99 16.05 3.56
N VAL A 160 10.06 17.16 4.29
CA VAL A 160 8.87 17.99 4.58
C VAL A 160 8.20 18.45 3.29
N ALA A 161 8.96 18.95 2.31
CA ALA A 161 8.39 19.42 1.04
C ALA A 161 7.72 18.29 0.24
N VAL A 162 8.34 17.11 0.20
CA VAL A 162 7.79 15.93 -0.47
C VAL A 162 6.55 15.42 0.26
N SER A 163 6.66 15.19 1.57
CA SER A 163 5.59 14.66 2.42
C SER A 163 4.37 15.56 2.44
N GLU A 164 4.53 16.87 2.58
CA GLU A 164 3.40 17.80 2.58
C GLU A 164 2.72 17.89 1.20
N THR A 165 3.51 17.83 0.11
CA THR A 165 2.91 17.77 -1.23
C THR A 165 2.11 16.48 -1.41
N VAL A 166 2.65 15.34 -0.99
CA VAL A 166 1.97 14.04 -1.10
C VAL A 166 0.73 13.99 -0.20
N ARG A 167 0.82 14.44 1.05
CA ARG A 167 -0.33 14.55 1.97
C ARG A 167 -1.41 15.47 1.42
N TYR A 168 -1.04 16.58 0.80
CA TYR A 168 -2.01 17.44 0.13
C TYR A 168 -2.75 16.69 -0.97
N LEU A 169 -2.07 15.89 -1.80
CA LEU A 169 -2.71 15.08 -2.83
C LEU A 169 -3.61 13.99 -2.23
N LEU A 170 -3.11 13.28 -1.20
CA LEU A 170 -3.87 12.25 -0.48
C LEU A 170 -5.11 12.83 0.20
N GLY A 171 -5.04 14.03 0.76
CA GLY A 171 -6.16 14.68 1.46
C GLY A 171 -7.29 15.16 0.53
N LYS A 172 -7.11 15.09 -0.80
CA LYS A 172 -8.13 15.53 -1.77
C LYS A 172 -8.86 14.32 -2.36
N PRO A 173 -10.21 14.33 -2.36
CA PRO A 173 -10.99 13.24 -2.97
C PRO A 173 -10.87 13.26 -4.50
N LEU A 174 -10.68 14.44 -5.08
CA LEU A 174 -10.59 14.65 -6.52
C LEU A 174 -9.74 15.89 -6.79
N LEU A 175 -8.83 15.79 -7.76
CA LEU A 175 -7.93 16.86 -8.18
C LEU A 175 -8.10 17.11 -9.66
N GLN A 176 -8.97 18.04 -10.02
CA GLN A 176 -9.20 18.40 -11.40
C GLN A 176 -8.27 19.53 -11.84
N LEU A 177 -7.56 19.34 -12.95
CA LEU A 177 -6.75 20.37 -13.57
C LEU A 177 -7.64 21.37 -14.32
N ARG A 178 -7.33 22.66 -14.18
CA ARG A 178 -7.93 23.68 -15.03
C ARG A 178 -7.44 23.50 -16.47
N PRO A 179 -8.25 23.90 -17.48
CA PRO A 179 -7.91 23.71 -18.89
C PRO A 179 -6.52 24.18 -19.32
N ASP A 180 -6.03 25.27 -18.74
CA ASP A 180 -4.74 25.88 -19.07
C ASP A 180 -3.71 25.78 -17.94
N ALA A 181 -3.99 24.95 -16.93
CA ALA A 181 -3.06 24.80 -15.80
C ALA A 181 -1.89 23.89 -16.18
N ALA A 182 -0.68 24.45 -16.20
CA ALA A 182 0.55 23.68 -16.23
C ALA A 182 0.87 23.12 -14.84
N ILE A 183 1.17 21.83 -14.75
CA ILE A 183 1.70 21.23 -13.53
C ILE A 183 3.19 21.59 -13.45
N GLU A 184 3.54 22.57 -12.62
CA GLU A 184 4.93 22.97 -12.43
C GLU A 184 5.58 22.33 -11.18
N ASN A 185 4.76 21.76 -10.29
CA ASN A 185 5.28 21.15 -9.08
C ASN A 185 6.08 19.89 -9.43
N LYS A 186 7.41 19.98 -9.22
CA LYS A 186 8.37 18.91 -9.50
C LYS A 186 8.05 17.59 -8.80
N VAL A 187 7.47 17.62 -7.60
CA VAL A 187 7.05 16.40 -6.88
C VAL A 187 5.89 15.74 -7.64
N VAL A 188 4.87 16.51 -8.02
CA VAL A 188 3.71 16.00 -8.78
C VAL A 188 4.14 15.45 -10.14
N LEU A 189 4.99 16.18 -10.86
CA LEU A 189 5.56 15.71 -12.13
C LEU A 189 6.35 14.41 -11.97
N SER A 190 7.08 14.27 -10.86
CA SER A 190 7.85 13.05 -10.58
C SER A 190 6.94 11.87 -10.23
N LEU A 191 5.84 12.10 -9.52
CA LEU A 191 4.81 11.07 -9.26
C LEU A 191 4.15 10.59 -10.55
N LEU A 192 3.87 11.51 -11.49
CA LEU A 192 3.37 11.19 -12.83
C LEU A 192 4.38 10.37 -13.64
N ALA A 193 5.64 10.82 -13.68
CA ALA A 193 6.71 10.16 -14.43
C ALA A 193 7.03 8.73 -13.95
N CYS A 194 6.74 8.43 -12.68
CA CYS A 194 6.89 7.11 -12.10
C CYS A 194 5.63 6.24 -12.17
N GLY A 195 4.49 6.78 -12.63
CA GLY A 195 3.22 6.04 -12.64
C GLY A 195 2.67 5.75 -11.23
N LEU A 196 3.00 6.60 -10.26
CA LEU A 196 2.32 6.61 -8.94
C LEU A 196 1.02 7.42 -9.01
N LEU A 197 1.00 8.40 -9.91
CA LEU A 197 -0.15 9.25 -10.24
C LEU A 197 -0.39 9.16 -11.76
N HIS A 198 -1.65 9.26 -12.17
CA HIS A 198 -2.09 9.31 -13.56
C HIS A 198 -2.98 10.52 -13.78
N LEU A 199 -2.98 11.03 -15.01
CA LEU A 199 -3.91 12.06 -15.45
C LEU A 199 -4.96 11.40 -16.33
N ASN A 200 -6.21 11.37 -15.87
CA ASN A 200 -7.33 10.99 -16.72
C ASN A 200 -7.55 12.12 -17.73
N ALA A 201 -7.34 11.84 -19.01
CA ALA A 201 -7.42 12.84 -20.08
C ALA A 201 -8.85 13.37 -20.29
N GLN A 202 -9.87 12.54 -20.04
CA GLN A 202 -11.27 12.89 -20.27
C GLN A 202 -11.81 13.82 -19.19
N SER A 203 -11.62 13.44 -17.92
CA SER A 203 -12.06 14.21 -16.76
C SER A 203 -11.07 15.30 -16.34
N ARG A 204 -9.82 15.23 -16.83
CA ARG A 204 -8.67 16.05 -16.41
C ARG A 204 -8.37 15.92 -14.92
N THR A 205 -8.56 14.73 -14.37
CA THR A 205 -8.38 14.44 -12.94
C THR A 205 -7.07 13.72 -12.70
N LEU A 206 -6.36 14.14 -11.65
CA LEU A 206 -5.21 13.44 -11.12
C LEU A 206 -5.67 12.34 -10.18
N GLU A 207 -5.30 11.11 -10.51
CA GLU A 207 -5.73 9.90 -9.81
C GLU A 207 -4.51 9.07 -9.45
N PHE A 208 -4.53 8.43 -8.27
CA PHE A 208 -3.49 7.47 -7.94
C PHE A 208 -3.65 6.21 -8.78
N LYS A 209 -2.55 5.51 -9.04
CA LYS A 209 -2.55 4.29 -9.85
C LYS A 209 -3.62 3.28 -9.43
N ASP A 210 -3.71 3.04 -8.13
CA ASP A 210 -4.71 2.20 -7.50
C ASP A 210 -4.79 2.52 -6.01
N SER A 211 -5.83 2.00 -5.34
CA SER A 211 -6.03 2.18 -3.90
C SER A 211 -4.89 1.61 -3.05
N LEU A 212 -4.24 0.53 -3.49
CA LEU A 212 -3.11 -0.06 -2.78
C LEU A 212 -1.91 0.90 -2.79
N THR A 213 -1.59 1.47 -3.94
CA THR A 213 -0.53 2.48 -4.12
C THR A 213 -0.80 3.69 -3.25
N ARG A 214 -2.05 4.16 -3.19
CA ARG A 214 -2.46 5.25 -2.32
C ARG A 214 -2.20 4.94 -0.84
N PHE A 215 -2.61 3.75 -0.39
CA PHE A 215 -2.40 3.29 0.99
C PHE A 215 -0.91 3.12 1.34
N LEU A 216 -0.13 2.51 0.46
CA LEU A 216 1.32 2.32 0.64
C LEU A 216 2.07 3.66 0.63
N LEU A 217 1.64 4.62 -0.18
CA LEU A 217 2.21 5.95 -0.23
C LEU A 217 1.93 6.74 1.06
N GLU A 218 0.72 6.66 1.60
CA GLU A 218 0.38 7.23 2.91
C GLU A 218 1.26 6.65 4.02
N ALA A 219 1.34 5.32 4.10
CA ALA A 219 2.18 4.62 5.09
C ALA A 219 3.67 4.95 4.95
N PHE A 220 4.18 5.03 3.72
CA PHE A 220 5.57 5.40 3.44
C PHE A 220 5.88 6.82 3.93
N ILE A 221 5.01 7.77 3.63
CA ILE A 221 5.21 9.17 4.03
C ILE A 221 5.13 9.33 5.54
N ASP A 222 4.20 8.63 6.21
CA ASP A 222 4.10 8.71 7.67
C ASP A 222 5.31 8.09 8.37
N LYS A 223 5.89 7.02 7.81
CA LYS A 223 7.15 6.45 8.30
C LYS A 223 8.32 7.45 8.18
N GLU A 224 8.53 8.02 7.00
CA GLU A 224 9.64 8.96 6.75
C GLU A 224 9.44 10.29 7.52
N TYR A 225 8.20 10.77 7.61
CA TYR A 225 7.86 11.98 8.36
C TYR A 225 7.97 11.76 9.87
N GLY A 226 7.52 10.63 10.40
CA GLY A 226 7.71 10.25 11.81
C GLY A 226 9.18 10.11 12.20
N GLY A 227 10.02 9.60 11.28
CA GLY A 227 11.48 9.58 11.42
C GLY A 227 12.11 10.98 11.46
N CYS A 228 11.53 11.94 10.72
CA CYS A 228 11.95 13.33 10.75
C CYS A 228 11.45 14.09 12.00
N ALA A 229 10.23 13.82 12.46
CA ALA A 229 9.65 14.41 13.66
C ALA A 229 10.40 13.96 14.93
N SER A 230 10.76 12.69 15.03
CA SER A 230 11.60 12.15 16.12
C SER A 230 13.02 12.71 16.14
N SER A 231 13.55 13.18 15.00
CA SER A 231 14.81 13.93 14.93
C SER A 231 14.69 15.39 15.39
N VAL A 232 13.47 15.95 15.42
CA VAL A 232 13.14 17.28 15.94
C VAL A 232 12.71 17.21 17.42
N GLU A 233 12.09 16.10 17.84
CA GLU A 233 11.63 15.84 19.21
C GLU A 233 12.73 15.45 20.20
N LEU A 234 14.00 15.36 19.76
CA LEU A 234 15.15 15.36 20.68
C LEU A 234 15.30 16.67 21.49
N TYR A 235 14.45 17.68 21.23
CA TYR A 235 14.32 18.87 22.08
C TYR A 235 13.01 19.01 22.86
N SER A 236 12.05 18.08 22.75
CA SER A 236 10.86 18.11 23.60
C SER A 236 10.14 16.76 23.67
N SER A 237 10.60 15.93 24.60
CA SER A 237 9.85 14.95 25.41
C SER A 237 8.61 14.25 24.82
N GLN A 238 8.76 12.94 24.61
CA GLN A 238 7.85 11.83 24.95
C GLN A 238 6.33 12.03 24.76
N SER A 239 5.73 11.28 23.82
CA SER A 239 4.75 10.20 24.12
C SER A 239 4.09 9.58 22.87
N ARG A 240 4.19 8.24 22.76
CA ARG A 240 3.18 7.26 22.25
C ARG A 240 2.78 7.34 20.76
N CYS A 241 2.64 6.29 19.96
CA CYS A 241 2.47 4.85 20.19
C CYS A 241 2.61 4.09 18.85
N LEU A 242 2.85 2.78 18.95
CA LEU A 242 2.81 1.70 17.93
C LEU A 242 4.09 1.45 17.12
N GLY A 243 4.85 0.49 17.63
CA GLY A 243 6.14 0.01 17.14
C GLY A 243 6.09 -0.60 15.75
N TRP A 244 6.88 0.00 14.86
CA TRP A 244 7.46 -0.58 13.66
C TRP A 244 9.00 -0.54 13.75
N SER A 245 9.53 -0.72 14.96
CA SER A 245 10.97 -0.72 15.24
C SER A 245 11.45 -2.15 15.39
N ASN A 246 11.88 -2.76 14.28
CA ASN A 246 12.91 -3.80 14.21
C ASN A 246 13.16 -4.19 12.75
N TRP A 247 13.98 -3.41 12.04
CA TRP A 247 14.68 -3.90 10.85
C TRP A 247 16.18 -3.74 11.11
N SER A 248 16.75 -4.89 11.47
CA SER A 248 18.15 -5.14 11.76
C SER A 248 19.07 -4.67 10.63
N THR A 249 20.09 -3.92 11.03
CA THR A 249 21.39 -3.80 10.38
C THR A 249 21.89 -5.16 9.90
N ARG A 250 22.07 -5.31 8.59
CA ARG A 250 22.96 -6.37 8.10
C ARG A 250 24.38 -6.05 8.58
N PRO A 251 25.10 -6.98 9.23
CA PRO A 251 26.53 -6.84 9.40
C PRO A 251 27.20 -7.08 8.04
N THR A 252 27.90 -6.08 7.54
CA THR A 252 28.98 -6.28 6.57
C THR A 252 30.06 -7.12 7.25
N THR A 253 30.22 -8.34 6.76
CA THR A 253 31.36 -9.21 7.06
C THR A 253 32.57 -8.76 6.25
N CYS A 254 33.66 -8.48 6.96
CA CYS A 254 34.98 -9.05 6.71
C CYS A 254 35.43 -9.67 8.04
#